data_AF-A0A5P1FFS7-F1
#
_entry.id   AF-A0A5P1FFS7-F1
#
_cell.length_a   1.000
_cell.length_b   1.000
_cell.length_c   1.000
_cell.angle_alpha   90.00
_cell.angle_beta   90.00
_cell.angle_gamma   90.00
#
_symmetry.space_group_name_H-M   'P 1'
#
loop_
_entity.id
_entity.type
_entity.pdbx_description
1 polymer ?
#
loop_
_entity_poly.entity_id
_entity_poly.type
_entity_poly.pdbx_seq_one_letter_code
_entity_poly.pdbx_strand_id
1 'polypeptide(L)'
;MKLLASPQDYKHCVREHAAFTLANEAGSESDKPFNTILGLLNGYMADSRSMTILEPLSRKYYRYIRRPRVRQLIYNVFGPVPRDATLLNSVLEVCYGTSLLPEKLDEPKALIDFVESLMEITPTNYKLALSVYKLTMNFCHPSVSANAIKFWACSNLINSIFQAIPVAPEYIWLEAATVMRNSEILDVSVRFHQQAVSVYPFSIKLWRSYLDICRSTDDIDKIVKCARERGVELS
;
A
#
# COMPACT_ATOMS: atom_id res chain seq x y z
N MET A 1 27.56 -27.34 -3.86
CA MET A 1 27.62 -26.00 -3.24
C MET A 1 26.80 -25.05 -4.11
N LYS A 2 25.53 -24.79 -3.78
CA LYS A 2 24.71 -23.83 -4.55
C LYS A 2 25.16 -22.42 -4.17
N LEU A 3 25.81 -21.71 -5.08
CA LEU A 3 26.05 -20.27 -4.96
C LEU A 3 24.67 -19.60 -4.98
N LEU A 4 24.18 -19.21 -3.81
CA LEU A 4 22.95 -18.45 -3.67
C LEU A 4 23.28 -16.99 -4.00
N ALA A 5 22.69 -16.47 -5.07
CA ALA A 5 22.77 -15.06 -5.43
C ALA A 5 22.35 -14.18 -4.25
N SER A 6 22.96 -13.00 -4.09
CA SER A 6 22.55 -12.06 -3.05
C SER A 6 21.09 -11.62 -3.27
N PRO A 7 20.37 -11.12 -2.25
CA PRO A 7 19.00 -10.65 -2.42
C PRO A 7 18.87 -9.54 -3.49
N GLN A 8 19.90 -8.70 -3.66
CA GLN A 8 19.94 -7.66 -4.68
C GLN A 8 20.10 -8.26 -6.09
N ASP A 9 21.02 -9.21 -6.24
CA ASP A 9 21.21 -9.92 -7.52
C ASP A 9 19.96 -10.72 -7.88
N TYR A 10 19.32 -11.37 -6.89
CA TYR A 10 18.06 -12.08 -7.09
C TYR A 10 16.95 -11.15 -7.58
N LYS A 11 16.78 -9.99 -6.94
CA LYS A 11 15.81 -8.98 -7.38
C LYS A 11 16.09 -8.53 -8.81
N HIS A 12 17.35 -8.34 -9.18
CA HIS A 12 17.74 -7.98 -10.54
C HIS A 12 17.39 -9.09 -11.54
N CYS A 13 17.77 -10.34 -11.27
CA CYS A 13 17.45 -11.48 -12.13
C CYS A 13 15.94 -11.66 -12.32
N VAL A 14 15.15 -11.50 -11.26
CA VAL A 14 13.69 -11.61 -11.31
C VAL A 14 13.07 -10.49 -12.18
N ARG A 15 13.62 -9.28 -12.11
CA ARG A 15 13.21 -8.16 -12.97
C ARG A 15 13.50 -8.46 -14.45
N GLU A 16 14.70 -8.94 -14.77
CA GLU A 16 15.06 -9.32 -16.14
C GLU A 16 14.21 -10.46 -16.67
N HIS A 17 13.97 -11.49 -15.85
CA HIS A 17 13.13 -12.61 -16.21
C HIS A 17 11.68 -12.16 -16.50
N ALA A 18 11.11 -11.28 -15.65
CA ALA A 18 9.79 -10.71 -15.91
C ALA A 18 9.73 -9.89 -17.20
N ALA A 19 10.75 -9.07 -17.49
CA ALA A 19 10.83 -8.30 -18.74
C ALA A 19 10.87 -9.23 -19.96
N PHE A 20 11.70 -10.28 -19.91
CA PHE A 20 11.88 -11.24 -20.98
C PHE A 20 10.60 -12.04 -21.24
N THR A 21 9.93 -12.51 -20.19
CA THR A 21 8.65 -13.22 -20.34
C THR A 21 7.59 -12.32 -20.97
N LEU A 22 7.46 -11.07 -20.51
CA LEU A 22 6.49 -10.13 -21.06
C LEU A 22 6.77 -9.82 -22.54
N ALA A 23 8.03 -9.67 -22.94
CA ALA A 23 8.42 -9.43 -24.32
C ALA A 23 8.11 -10.63 -25.25
N ASN A 24 8.23 -11.85 -24.74
CA ASN A 24 7.91 -13.05 -25.52
C ASN A 24 6.40 -13.28 -25.65
N GLU A 25 5.62 -12.96 -24.61
CA GLU A 25 4.16 -13.11 -24.62
C GLU A 25 3.45 -12.01 -25.43
N ALA A 26 4.08 -10.84 -25.61
CA ALA A 26 3.57 -9.80 -26.49
C ALA A 26 3.41 -10.26 -27.96
N GLY A 27 4.02 -11.40 -28.34
CA GLY A 27 3.89 -12.03 -29.65
C GLY A 27 2.86 -13.17 -29.74
N SER A 28 2.21 -13.58 -28.64
CA SER A 28 1.25 -14.69 -28.62
C SER A 28 -0.17 -14.24 -28.29
N GLU A 29 -1.15 -14.66 -29.09
CA GLU A 29 -2.57 -14.27 -28.96
C GLU A 29 -3.32 -14.90 -27.77
N SER A 30 -2.65 -15.69 -26.91
CA SER A 30 -3.33 -16.46 -25.85
C SER A 30 -2.94 -16.02 -24.44
N ASP A 31 -4.00 -15.66 -23.70
CA ASP A 31 -4.12 -15.40 -22.27
C ASP A 31 -3.60 -14.07 -21.70
N LYS A 32 -4.47 -13.51 -20.84
CA LYS A 32 -4.40 -12.16 -20.30
C LYS A 32 -3.07 -11.96 -19.55
N PRO A 33 -2.30 -10.89 -19.85
CA PRO A 33 -0.97 -10.65 -19.25
C PRO A 33 -0.96 -10.65 -17.71
N PHE A 34 -2.11 -10.41 -17.08
CA PHE A 34 -2.31 -10.48 -15.63
C PHE A 34 -2.03 -11.87 -15.05
N ASN A 35 -2.52 -12.94 -15.67
CA ASN A 35 -2.39 -14.29 -15.13
C ASN A 35 -0.93 -14.77 -15.18
N THR A 36 -0.21 -14.47 -16.26
CA THR A 36 1.23 -14.73 -16.35
C THR A 36 1.98 -14.01 -15.23
N ILE A 37 1.76 -12.70 -15.08
CA ILE A 37 2.48 -11.90 -14.09
C ILE A 37 2.17 -12.37 -12.68
N LEU A 38 0.91 -12.70 -12.36
CA LEU A 38 0.56 -13.30 -11.07
C LEU A 38 1.23 -14.66 -10.85
N GLY A 39 1.28 -15.51 -11.87
CA GLY A 39 1.97 -16.80 -11.82
C GLY A 39 3.48 -16.64 -11.53
N LEU A 40 4.13 -15.72 -12.23
CA LEU A 40 5.53 -15.36 -12.00
C LEU A 40 5.77 -14.83 -10.59
N LEU A 41 4.96 -13.86 -10.15
CA LEU A 41 5.05 -13.28 -8.82
C LEU A 41 4.86 -14.32 -7.72
N ASN A 42 3.88 -15.22 -7.86
CA ASN A 42 3.67 -16.32 -6.91
C ASN A 42 4.90 -17.24 -6.85
N GLY A 43 5.49 -17.57 -8.02
CA GLY A 43 6.72 -18.34 -8.10
C GLY A 43 7.91 -17.67 -7.42
N TYR A 44 8.12 -16.37 -7.65
CA TYR A 44 9.21 -15.61 -7.03
C TYR A 44 9.01 -15.49 -5.52
N MET A 45 7.78 -15.22 -5.06
CA MET A 45 7.47 -15.02 -3.65
C MET A 45 7.47 -16.32 -2.84
N ALA A 46 7.40 -17.49 -3.50
CA ALA A 46 7.64 -18.77 -2.87
C ALA A 46 9.14 -19.03 -2.56
N ASP A 47 10.06 -18.32 -3.23
CA ASP A 47 11.49 -18.46 -3.00
C ASP A 47 11.90 -17.76 -1.71
N SER A 48 12.62 -18.47 -0.84
CA SER A 48 13.17 -17.92 0.42
C SER A 48 14.03 -16.65 0.23
N ARG A 49 14.64 -16.46 -0.95
CA ARG A 49 15.47 -15.28 -1.30
C ARG A 49 14.66 -14.02 -1.56
N SER A 50 13.36 -14.15 -1.83
CA SER A 50 12.44 -13.02 -2.02
C SER A 50 12.17 -12.27 -0.71
N MET A 51 12.39 -12.92 0.43
CA MET A 51 12.09 -12.36 1.74
C MET A 51 13.21 -11.43 2.21
N THR A 52 13.14 -10.17 1.81
CA THR A 52 13.80 -9.10 2.58
C THR A 52 12.98 -8.89 3.84
N ILE A 53 13.27 -9.64 4.90
CA ILE A 53 12.59 -9.46 6.19
C ILE A 53 13.03 -8.11 6.76
N LEU A 54 12.20 -7.09 6.59
CA LEU A 54 12.30 -5.82 7.30
C LEU A 54 11.88 -6.04 8.76
N GLU A 55 12.76 -6.67 9.54
CA GLU A 55 12.50 -6.93 10.95
C GLU A 55 12.59 -5.60 11.73
N PRO A 56 11.49 -5.11 12.33
CA PRO A 56 11.53 -3.89 13.12
C PRO A 56 12.57 -4.01 14.24
N LEU A 57 13.21 -2.90 14.61
CA LEU A 57 14.22 -2.92 15.67
C LEU A 57 13.69 -3.53 16.98
N SER A 58 12.41 -3.30 17.30
CA SER A 58 11.72 -3.92 18.43
C SER A 58 11.74 -5.46 18.39
N ARG A 59 11.66 -6.08 17.21
CA ARG A 59 11.72 -7.54 17.07
C ARG A 59 13.10 -8.13 17.32
N LYS A 60 14.18 -7.38 17.03
CA LYS A 60 15.52 -7.81 17.41
C LYS A 60 15.64 -7.99 18.92
N TYR A 61 14.99 -7.13 19.71
CA TYR A 61 14.95 -7.27 21.18
C TYR A 61 14.23 -8.54 21.64
N TYR A 62 13.16 -8.97 20.94
CA TYR A 62 12.41 -10.17 21.31
C TYR A 62 13.21 -11.47 21.16
N ARG A 63 14.19 -11.50 20.25
CA ARG A 63 15.09 -12.66 20.09
C ARG A 63 15.88 -12.95 21.37
N TYR A 64 16.14 -11.93 22.19
CA TYR A 64 16.87 -12.07 23.45
C TYR A 64 15.97 -12.45 24.65
N ILE A 65 14.65 -12.52 24.47
CA ILE A 65 13.74 -12.97 25.53
C ILE A 65 13.92 -14.48 25.74
N ARG A 66 14.51 -14.84 26.88
CA ARG A 66 14.81 -16.25 27.24
C ARG A 66 13.55 -17.09 27.49
N ARG A 67 12.45 -16.49 27.94
CA ARG A 67 11.21 -17.20 28.30
C ARG A 67 10.39 -17.54 27.03
N PRO A 68 10.24 -18.82 26.64
CA PRO A 68 9.56 -19.19 25.40
C PRO A 68 8.09 -18.77 25.34
N ARG A 69 7.37 -18.87 26.46
CA ARG A 69 5.96 -18.46 26.56
C ARG A 69 5.76 -16.97 26.29
N VAL A 70 6.69 -16.13 26.77
CA VAL A 70 6.64 -14.67 26.54
C VAL A 70 6.92 -14.35 25.07
N ARG A 71 7.88 -15.05 24.46
CA ARG A 71 8.17 -14.91 23.02
C ARG A 71 6.99 -15.34 22.16
N GLN A 72 6.32 -16.43 22.52
CA GLN A 72 5.12 -16.91 21.80
C GLN A 72 3.94 -15.93 21.97
N LEU A 73 3.73 -15.39 23.17
CA LEU A 73 2.72 -14.37 23.41
C LEU A 73 2.99 -13.13 22.54
N ILE A 74 4.22 -12.61 22.54
CA ILE A 74 4.64 -11.48 21.71
C ILE A 74 4.43 -11.79 20.22
N TYR A 75 4.82 -12.99 19.76
CA TYR A 75 4.58 -13.40 18.38
C TYR A 75 3.09 -13.42 18.02
N ASN A 76 2.24 -13.93 18.92
CA ASN A 76 0.79 -13.96 18.70
C ASN A 76 0.17 -12.55 18.71
N VAL A 77 0.71 -11.62 19.49
CA VAL A 77 0.25 -10.23 19.56
C VAL A 77 0.67 -9.43 18.33
N PHE A 78 1.92 -9.58 17.88
CA PHE A 78 2.47 -8.81 16.75
C PHE A 78 2.33 -9.51 15.40
N GLY A 79 1.90 -10.77 15.36
CA GLY A 79 1.76 -11.58 14.14
C GLY A 79 3.09 -11.92 13.46
N PRO A 80 3.08 -12.33 12.18
CA PRO A 80 4.28 -12.42 11.34
C PRO A 80 4.79 -11.02 10.94
N VAL A 81 6.07 -10.90 10.55
CA VAL A 81 6.59 -9.66 9.95
C VAL A 81 5.94 -9.49 8.57
N PRO A 82 5.36 -8.31 8.24
CA PRO A 82 4.81 -8.09 6.92
C PRO A 82 5.86 -8.28 5.83
N ARG A 83 5.42 -8.81 4.69
CA ARG A 83 6.30 -8.97 3.53
C ARG A 83 6.64 -7.61 2.95
N ASP A 84 7.91 -7.44 2.60
CA ASP A 84 8.34 -6.27 1.86
C ASP A 84 7.77 -6.33 0.43
N ALA A 85 7.13 -5.24 0.00
CA ALA A 85 6.56 -5.11 -1.33
C ALA A 85 7.60 -4.73 -2.39
N THR A 86 8.88 -4.53 -2.04
CA THR A 86 9.89 -4.01 -2.99
C THR A 86 10.15 -4.93 -4.18
N LEU A 87 10.11 -6.26 -4.01
CA LEU A 87 10.28 -7.21 -5.13
C LEU A 87 9.08 -7.12 -6.07
N LEU A 88 7.87 -7.26 -5.53
CA LEU A 88 6.62 -7.17 -6.28
C LEU A 88 6.54 -5.84 -7.04
N ASN A 89 6.78 -4.71 -6.36
CA ASN A 89 6.77 -3.40 -7.00
C ASN A 89 7.84 -3.28 -8.10
N SER A 90 9.01 -3.90 -7.93
CA SER A 90 10.04 -3.83 -8.97
C SER A 90 9.74 -4.68 -10.20
N VAL A 91 9.01 -5.78 -10.04
CA VAL A 91 8.50 -6.59 -11.15
C VAL A 91 7.41 -5.82 -11.88
N LEU A 92 6.42 -5.30 -11.15
CA LEU A 92 5.36 -4.48 -11.73
C LEU A 92 5.89 -3.23 -12.43
N GLU A 93 6.93 -2.60 -11.89
CA GLU A 93 7.57 -1.41 -12.49
C GLU A 93 8.26 -1.73 -13.82
N VAL A 94 8.81 -2.93 -13.96
CA VAL A 94 9.38 -3.38 -15.24
C VAL A 94 8.28 -3.72 -16.25
N CYS A 95 7.18 -4.30 -15.80
CA CYS A 95 6.06 -4.68 -16.68
C CYS A 95 5.21 -3.49 -17.13
N TYR A 96 4.98 -2.53 -16.25
CA TYR A 96 3.98 -1.47 -16.44
C TYR A 96 4.52 -0.06 -16.21
N GLY A 97 5.80 0.09 -15.86
CA GLY A 97 6.38 1.39 -15.53
C GLY A 97 5.98 1.89 -14.14
N THR A 98 6.16 3.19 -13.92
CA THR A 98 6.01 3.81 -12.59
C THR A 98 4.59 3.76 -12.03
N SER A 99 3.58 3.52 -12.87
CA SER A 99 2.19 3.31 -12.45
C SER A 99 1.98 1.99 -11.72
N LEU A 100 2.86 0.99 -11.89
CA LEU A 100 2.71 -0.40 -11.41
C LEU A 100 1.49 -1.15 -11.97
N LEU A 101 0.72 -0.51 -12.85
CA LEU A 101 -0.55 -0.99 -13.38
C LEU A 101 -0.61 -0.68 -14.88
N PRO A 102 -1.29 -1.52 -15.67
CA PRO A 102 -1.51 -1.25 -17.09
C PRO A 102 -2.23 0.09 -17.31
N GLU A 103 -1.78 0.87 -18.28
CA GLU A 103 -2.37 2.18 -18.60
C GLU A 103 -3.70 2.07 -19.35
N LYS A 104 -3.96 0.96 -20.04
CA LYS A 104 -5.20 0.71 -20.79
C LYS A 104 -6.02 -0.35 -20.09
N LEU A 105 -7.28 -0.01 -19.81
CA LEU A 105 -8.22 -0.86 -19.11
C LEU A 105 -9.41 -1.16 -20.01
N ASP A 106 -9.30 -2.23 -20.78
CA ASP A 106 -10.42 -2.68 -21.62
C ASP A 106 -11.49 -3.40 -20.77
N GLU A 107 -11.10 -3.92 -19.59
CA GLU A 107 -11.99 -4.68 -18.69
C GLU A 107 -11.73 -4.35 -17.21
N PRO A 108 -12.56 -3.48 -16.57
CA PRO A 108 -12.39 -3.06 -15.18
C PRO A 108 -12.38 -4.21 -14.16
N LYS A 109 -13.15 -5.28 -14.43
CA LYS A 109 -13.22 -6.45 -13.56
C LYS A 109 -11.89 -7.20 -13.50
N ALA A 110 -11.27 -7.43 -14.65
CA ALA A 110 -9.98 -8.13 -14.71
C ALA A 110 -8.88 -7.36 -13.95
N LEU A 111 -8.93 -6.03 -13.97
CA LEU A 111 -8.04 -5.21 -13.15
C LEU A 111 -8.32 -5.38 -11.65
N ILE A 112 -9.60 -5.33 -11.24
CA ILE A 112 -9.97 -5.50 -9.83
C ILE A 112 -9.47 -6.85 -9.33
N ASP A 113 -9.77 -7.94 -10.05
CA ASP A 113 -9.35 -9.30 -9.70
C ASP A 113 -7.80 -9.40 -9.63
N PHE A 114 -7.09 -8.75 -10.56
CA PHE A 114 -5.63 -8.68 -10.56
C PHE A 114 -5.09 -7.92 -9.33
N VAL A 115 -5.64 -6.74 -9.02
CA VAL A 115 -5.23 -5.93 -7.87
C VAL A 115 -5.53 -6.65 -6.56
N GLU A 116 -6.70 -7.26 -6.42
CA GLU A 116 -7.05 -8.03 -5.22
C GLU A 116 -6.07 -9.18 -5.00
N SER A 117 -5.70 -9.89 -6.07
CA SER A 117 -4.67 -10.94 -6.01
C SER A 117 -3.31 -10.38 -5.55
N LEU A 118 -2.90 -9.21 -6.03
CA LEU A 118 -1.63 -8.57 -5.61
C LEU A 118 -1.68 -8.09 -4.14
N MET A 119 -2.82 -7.54 -3.72
CA MET A 119 -3.05 -7.05 -2.36
C MET A 119 -3.21 -8.19 -1.36
N GLU A 120 -3.68 -9.37 -1.78
CA GLU A 120 -3.66 -10.58 -0.96
C GLU A 120 -2.22 -11.01 -0.63
N ILE A 121 -1.30 -10.89 -1.59
CA ILE A 121 0.13 -11.20 -1.40
C ILE A 121 0.82 -10.12 -0.54
N THR A 122 0.49 -8.84 -0.79
CA THR A 122 1.14 -7.68 -0.16
C THR A 122 0.12 -6.65 0.34
N PRO A 123 -0.63 -6.93 1.41
CA PRO A 123 -1.73 -6.06 1.87
C PRO A 123 -1.26 -4.68 2.33
N THR A 124 0.02 -4.56 2.73
CA THR A 124 0.65 -3.32 3.21
C THR A 124 1.24 -2.47 2.07
N ASN A 125 1.03 -2.84 0.80
CA ASN A 125 1.63 -2.17 -0.34
C ASN A 125 0.90 -0.87 -0.72
N TYR A 126 1.09 0.17 0.09
CA TYR A 126 0.50 1.49 -0.14
C TYR A 126 0.96 2.15 -1.44
N LYS A 127 2.12 1.79 -2.01
CA LYS A 127 2.57 2.31 -3.31
C LYS A 127 1.65 1.81 -4.42
N LEU A 128 1.36 0.51 -4.44
CA LEU A 128 0.38 -0.07 -5.36
C LEU A 128 -1.01 0.50 -5.12
N ALA A 129 -1.47 0.58 -3.87
CA ALA A 129 -2.79 1.10 -3.56
C ALA A 129 -2.98 2.58 -3.97
N LEU A 130 -1.94 3.42 -3.83
CA LEU A 130 -1.92 4.79 -4.35
C LEU A 130 -2.06 4.82 -5.87
N SER A 131 -1.33 3.95 -6.58
CA SER A 131 -1.46 3.83 -8.04
C SER A 131 -2.86 3.41 -8.46
N VAL A 132 -3.46 2.41 -7.78
CA VAL A 132 -4.83 1.96 -8.02
C VAL A 132 -5.81 3.12 -7.85
N TYR A 133 -5.68 3.88 -6.77
CA TYR A 133 -6.54 5.04 -6.54
C TYR A 133 -6.41 6.07 -7.66
N LYS A 134 -5.19 6.48 -8.01
CA LYS A 134 -4.96 7.47 -9.07
C LYS A 134 -5.52 7.00 -10.41
N LEU A 135 -5.36 5.72 -10.73
CA LEU A 135 -5.93 5.09 -11.91
C LEU A 135 -7.45 5.22 -11.89
N THR A 136 -8.11 4.77 -10.83
CA THR A 136 -9.59 4.81 -10.73
C THR A 136 -10.18 6.21 -10.82
N MET A 137 -9.48 7.26 -10.35
CA MET A 137 -9.92 8.64 -10.53
C MET A 137 -9.88 9.12 -11.98
N ASN A 138 -8.94 8.61 -12.78
CA ASN A 138 -8.77 9.02 -14.17
C ASN A 138 -9.74 8.31 -15.13
N PHE A 139 -10.16 7.08 -14.82
CA PHE A 139 -10.95 6.25 -15.74
C PHE A 139 -12.46 6.19 -15.44
N CYS A 140 -12.89 6.58 -14.24
CA CYS A 140 -14.28 6.46 -13.84
C CYS A 140 -15.09 7.73 -14.16
N HIS A 141 -15.86 7.72 -15.26
CA HIS A 141 -16.95 8.68 -15.47
C HIS A 141 -17.98 8.59 -14.33
N PRO A 142 -18.65 9.68 -13.94
CA PRO A 142 -19.61 9.68 -12.84
C PRO A 142 -20.81 8.77 -13.15
N SER A 143 -20.78 7.57 -12.57
CA SER A 143 -21.81 6.54 -12.63
C SER A 143 -21.88 5.80 -11.29
N VAL A 144 -22.94 5.04 -11.04
CA VAL A 144 -23.08 4.28 -9.79
C VAL A 144 -21.96 3.24 -9.63
N SER A 145 -21.53 2.59 -10.72
CA SER A 145 -20.41 1.65 -10.70
C SER A 145 -19.08 2.34 -10.43
N ALA A 146 -18.89 3.57 -10.92
CA ALA A 146 -17.71 4.37 -10.61
C ALA A 146 -17.59 4.65 -9.11
N ASN A 147 -18.68 4.99 -8.42
CA ASN A 147 -18.62 5.26 -6.98
C ASN A 147 -18.25 4.02 -6.15
N ALA A 148 -18.72 2.83 -6.55
CA ALA A 148 -18.32 1.57 -5.92
C ALA A 148 -16.82 1.28 -6.12
N ILE A 149 -16.29 1.49 -7.33
CA ILE A 149 -14.87 1.30 -7.65
C ILE A 149 -14.00 2.30 -6.86
N LYS A 150 -14.42 3.57 -6.79
CA LYS A 150 -13.73 4.59 -5.98
C LYS A 150 -13.71 4.19 -4.51
N PHE A 151 -14.82 3.72 -3.95
CA PHE A 151 -14.90 3.24 -2.57
C PHE A 151 -13.96 2.05 -2.30
N TRP A 152 -13.94 1.08 -3.22
CA TRP A 152 -13.03 -0.06 -3.15
C TRP A 152 -11.55 0.38 -3.18
N ALA A 153 -11.19 1.31 -4.07
CA ALA A 153 -9.83 1.85 -4.14
C ALA A 153 -9.46 2.64 -2.88
N CYS A 154 -10.38 3.46 -2.35
CA CYS A 154 -10.21 4.14 -1.05
C CYS A 154 -9.92 3.14 0.07
N SER A 155 -10.72 2.07 0.14
CA SER A 155 -10.61 1.06 1.19
C SER A 155 -9.27 0.33 1.14
N ASN A 156 -8.82 -0.06 -0.06
CA ASN A 156 -7.50 -0.65 -0.26
C ASN A 156 -6.37 0.30 0.17
N LEU A 157 -6.45 1.58 -0.21
CA LEU A 157 -5.47 2.58 0.18
C LEU A 157 -5.38 2.75 1.70
N ILE A 158 -6.49 2.99 2.37
CA ILE A 158 -6.53 3.18 3.83
C ILE A 158 -6.00 1.94 4.55
N ASN A 159 -6.47 0.75 4.17
CA ASN A 159 -6.05 -0.51 4.78
C ASN A 159 -4.55 -0.73 4.62
N SER A 160 -4.00 -0.48 3.42
CA SER A 160 -2.57 -0.66 3.16
C SER A 160 -1.68 0.27 3.98
N ILE A 161 -2.11 1.51 4.19
CA ILE A 161 -1.41 2.51 5.01
C ILE A 161 -1.48 2.13 6.49
N PHE A 162 -2.66 1.73 6.97
CA PHE A 162 -2.88 1.41 8.39
C PHE A 162 -2.15 0.14 8.81
N GLN A 163 -2.02 -0.83 7.90
CA GLN A 163 -1.34 -2.10 8.17
C GLN A 163 0.18 -2.03 7.92
N ALA A 164 0.71 -0.92 7.39
CA ALA A 164 2.13 -0.80 7.09
C ALA A 164 3.01 -0.90 8.35
N ILE A 165 4.04 -1.75 8.29
CA ILE A 165 5.06 -1.90 9.36
C ILE A 165 6.46 -1.79 8.73
N PRO A 166 7.31 -0.85 9.20
CA PRO A 166 6.97 0.24 10.12
C PRO A 166 5.87 1.14 9.55
N VAL A 167 5.28 1.97 10.42
CA VAL A 167 4.25 2.95 10.05
C VAL A 167 4.64 3.66 8.76
N ALA A 168 3.70 3.76 7.80
CA ALA A 168 3.95 4.42 6.53
C ALA A 168 4.44 5.86 6.76
N PRO A 169 5.46 6.35 6.01
CA PRO A 169 6.01 7.68 6.19
C PRO A 169 4.97 8.81 6.07
N GLU A 170 5.16 9.93 6.77
CA GLU A 170 4.21 11.05 6.80
C GLU A 170 3.77 11.51 5.40
N TYR A 171 4.69 11.57 4.44
CA TYR A 171 4.38 12.01 3.08
C TYR A 171 3.33 11.12 2.38
N ILE A 172 3.27 9.82 2.71
CA ILE A 172 2.25 8.89 2.20
C ILE A 172 0.89 9.23 2.78
N TRP A 173 0.82 9.57 4.07
CA TRP A 173 -0.42 10.00 4.72
C TRP A 173 -0.93 11.32 4.14
N LEU A 174 -0.03 12.26 3.85
CA LEU A 174 -0.36 13.53 3.20
C LEU A 174 -0.86 13.34 1.77
N GLU A 175 -0.20 12.48 1.00
CA GLU A 175 -0.63 12.14 -0.35
C GLU A 175 -2.01 11.49 -0.34
N ALA A 176 -2.22 10.49 0.52
CA ALA A 176 -3.51 9.85 0.69
C ALA A 176 -4.60 10.82 1.17
N ALA A 177 -4.30 11.71 2.12
CA ALA A 177 -5.23 12.76 2.59
C ALA A 177 -5.69 13.67 1.45
N THR A 178 -4.74 14.11 0.61
CA THR A 178 -5.01 14.97 -0.55
C THR A 178 -5.95 14.27 -1.53
N VAL A 179 -5.68 13.00 -1.76
CA VAL A 179 -6.39 12.18 -2.72
C VAL A 179 -7.80 11.80 -2.22
N MET A 180 -7.96 11.54 -0.91
CA MET A 180 -9.26 11.28 -0.26
C MET A 180 -10.13 12.52 -0.05
N ARG A 181 -9.55 13.72 -0.02
CA ARG A 181 -10.34 14.97 -0.02
C ARG A 181 -11.29 15.04 -1.21
N ASN A 182 -10.90 14.46 -2.33
CA ASN A 182 -11.71 14.39 -3.55
C ASN A 182 -12.71 13.23 -3.54
N SER A 183 -12.74 12.40 -2.50
CA SER A 183 -13.74 11.35 -2.36
C SER A 183 -15.04 11.94 -1.83
N GLU A 184 -16.18 11.50 -2.37
CA GLU A 184 -17.52 11.92 -1.91
C GLU A 184 -17.90 11.34 -0.53
N ILE A 185 -16.96 10.63 0.14
CA ILE A 185 -17.21 9.85 1.34
C ILE A 185 -16.61 10.56 2.56
N LEU A 186 -17.32 11.59 3.04
CA LEU A 186 -16.85 12.48 4.10
C LEU A 186 -16.48 11.74 5.40
N ASP A 187 -17.31 10.80 5.87
CA ASP A 187 -17.07 10.07 7.13
C ASP A 187 -15.76 9.26 7.09
N VAL A 188 -15.47 8.60 5.97
CA VAL A 188 -14.22 7.85 5.78
C VAL A 188 -13.02 8.79 5.78
N SER A 189 -13.13 9.92 5.08
CA SER A 189 -12.07 10.93 5.04
C SER A 189 -11.80 11.51 6.44
N VAL A 190 -12.84 11.83 7.22
CA VAL A 190 -12.72 12.32 8.60
C VAL A 190 -11.99 11.32 9.49
N ARG A 191 -12.40 10.05 9.47
CA ARG A 191 -11.75 8.99 10.27
C ARG A 191 -10.30 8.77 9.86
N PHE A 192 -10.01 8.82 8.56
CA PHE A 192 -8.63 8.74 8.08
C PHE A 192 -7.79 9.89 8.65
N HIS A 193 -8.29 11.13 8.60
CA HIS A 193 -7.57 12.29 9.11
C HIS A 193 -7.37 12.22 10.63
N GLN A 194 -8.38 11.77 11.40
CA GLN A 194 -8.24 11.52 12.84
C GLN A 194 -7.12 10.53 13.14
N GLN A 195 -7.05 9.43 12.38
CA GLN A 195 -5.97 8.47 12.53
C GLN A 195 -4.61 9.07 12.12
N ALA A 196 -4.57 9.83 11.02
CA ALA A 196 -3.35 10.44 10.50
C ALA A 196 -2.71 11.38 11.53
N VAL A 197 -3.50 12.23 12.19
CA VAL A 197 -3.01 13.13 13.24
C VAL A 197 -2.72 12.43 14.56
N SER A 198 -3.28 11.24 14.79
CA SER A 198 -2.88 10.38 15.92
C SER A 198 -1.49 9.78 15.70
N VAL A 199 -1.21 9.35 14.46
CA VAL A 199 0.08 8.78 14.06
C VAL A 199 1.18 9.85 13.94
N TYR A 200 0.85 11.01 13.38
CA TYR A 200 1.76 12.14 13.18
C TYR A 200 1.25 13.40 13.90
N PRO A 201 1.29 13.42 15.24
CA PRO A 201 0.66 14.47 16.05
C PRO A 201 1.26 15.87 15.85
N PHE A 202 2.48 15.97 15.34
CA PHE A 202 3.18 17.23 15.11
C PHE A 202 3.10 17.71 13.65
N SER A 203 2.40 16.98 12.76
CA SER A 203 2.29 17.37 11.36
C SER A 203 1.28 18.49 11.17
N ILE A 204 1.77 19.73 11.05
CA ILE A 204 0.94 20.91 10.75
C ILE A 204 0.12 20.69 9.47
N LYS A 205 0.71 20.02 8.46
CA LYS A 205 0.04 19.77 7.17
C LYS A 205 -1.14 18.82 7.32
N LEU A 206 -1.01 17.73 8.10
CA LEU A 206 -2.12 16.81 8.33
C LEU A 206 -3.23 17.45 9.16
N TRP A 207 -2.88 18.22 10.19
CA TRP A 207 -3.85 18.98 10.98
C TRP A 207 -4.62 20.00 10.14
N ARG A 208 -3.94 20.74 9.26
CA ARG A 208 -4.60 21.66 8.31
C ARG A 208 -5.53 20.91 7.35
N SER A 209 -5.10 19.77 6.82
CA SER A 209 -5.97 18.95 5.96
C SER A 209 -7.19 18.41 6.72
N TYR A 210 -7.03 18.05 8.00
CA TYR A 210 -8.12 17.62 8.85
C TYR A 210 -9.11 18.76 9.14
N LEU A 211 -8.60 19.95 9.42
CA LEU A 211 -9.43 21.13 9.59
C LEU A 211 -10.21 21.46 8.31
N ASP A 212 -9.55 21.40 7.15
CA ASP A 212 -10.15 21.67 5.83
C ASP A 212 -11.36 20.76 5.56
N ILE A 213 -11.24 19.45 5.81
CA ILE A 213 -12.33 18.49 5.56
C ILE A 213 -13.51 18.68 6.53
N CYS A 214 -13.24 19.18 7.75
CA CYS A 214 -14.22 19.44 8.79
C CYS A 214 -14.78 20.88 8.79
N ARG A 215 -14.46 21.72 7.80
CA ARG A 215 -14.94 23.12 7.77
C ARG A 215 -16.45 23.27 7.76
N SER A 216 -17.19 22.28 7.25
CA SER A 216 -18.66 22.27 7.23
C SER A 216 -19.29 21.69 8.50
N THR A 217 -18.47 21.25 9.46
CA THR A 217 -18.92 20.64 10.72
C THR A 217 -18.66 21.58 11.90
N ASP A 218 -19.49 21.49 12.93
CA ASP A 218 -19.42 22.34 14.15
C ASP A 218 -18.25 21.97 15.09
N ASP A 219 -17.26 21.22 14.61
CA ASP A 219 -16.16 20.64 15.39
C ASP A 219 -14.81 21.36 15.19
N ILE A 220 -14.77 22.47 14.46
CA ILE A 220 -13.55 23.24 14.17
C ILE A 220 -12.80 23.60 15.45
N ASP A 221 -13.50 24.13 16.46
CA ASP A 221 -12.88 24.55 17.73
C ASP A 221 -12.27 23.38 18.49
N LYS A 222 -12.91 22.20 18.44
CA LYS A 222 -12.37 20.98 19.05
C LYS A 222 -11.08 20.54 18.36
N ILE A 223 -11.03 20.60 17.02
CA ILE A 223 -9.84 20.24 16.25
C ILE A 223 -8.69 21.20 16.56
N VAL A 224 -8.94 22.52 16.57
CA VAL A 224 -7.93 23.53 16.90
C VAL A 224 -7.40 23.34 18.32
N LYS A 225 -8.27 23.07 19.29
CA LYS A 225 -7.86 22.78 20.67
C LYS A 225 -6.99 21.52 20.74
N CYS A 226 -7.41 20.42 20.10
CA CYS A 226 -6.66 19.16 20.05
C CYS A 226 -5.28 19.29 19.39
N ALA A 227 -5.15 20.15 18.38
CA ALA A 227 -3.87 20.46 17.75
C ALA A 227 -2.97 21.25 18.71
N ARG A 228 -3.52 22.27 19.38
CA ARG A 228 -2.79 23.08 20.36
C ARG A 228 -2.28 22.26 21.54
N GLU A 229 -3.09 21.33 22.07
CA GLU A 229 -2.68 20.40 23.13
C GLU A 229 -1.50 19.50 22.73
N ARG A 230 -1.31 19.29 21.42
CA ARG A 230 -0.15 18.57 20.85
C ARG A 230 0.97 19.49 20.39
N GLY A 231 0.91 20.79 20.70
CA GLY A 231 1.93 21.78 20.33
C GLY A 231 1.88 22.24 18.87
N VAL A 232 0.73 22.06 18.19
CA VAL A 232 0.51 22.51 16.81
C VAL A 232 -0.39 23.74 16.79
N GLU A 233 0.12 24.85 16.25
CA GLU A 233 -0.65 26.06 16.01
C GLU A 233 -1.21 26.07 14.58
N LEU A 234 -2.54 26.19 14.46
CA LEU A 234 -3.26 26.21 13.18
C LEU A 234 -3.72 27.62 12.76
N SER A 235 -3.26 28.65 13.48
CA SER A 235 -3.47 30.07 13.20
C SER A 235 -2.93 30.50 11.84
#